data_AF-A0A6M1SK31-F1
#
_entry.id   AF-A0A6M1SK31-F1
#
_cell.length_a   1.000
_cell.length_b   1.000
_cell.length_c   1.000
_cell.angle_alpha   90.00
_cell.angle_beta   90.00
_cell.angle_gamma   90.00
#
_symmetry.space_group_name_H-M   'P 1'
#
loop_
_entity.id
_entity.type
_entity.pdbx_description
1 polymer ?
#
loop_
_entity_poly.entity_id
_entity_poly.type
_entity_poly.pdbx_seq_one_letter_code
_entity_poly.pdbx_strand_id
1 'polypeptide(L)'
;LMARLKTCQWLSATVAQAVIGGINERLDGSGYPDGLTGNDITELAKASAVVDVVEAMRRDRPDRPARTAQQIYRHLLNHPHQFDARWIKRYIEHFKTLPIGSLVLFSSEQLGWIVRLDDAGAPFEVALTQQAEPPMRESLLGNVRGDVRERLGKPMREVAVST
;
A
#
# COMPACT_ATOMS: atom_id res chain seq x y z
N LEU A 1 -11.36 24.64 3.07
CA LEU A 1 -11.52 23.43 3.92
C LEU A 1 -10.91 23.62 5.31
N MET A 2 -9.61 23.93 5.43
CA MET A 2 -8.92 24.06 6.73
C MET A 2 -9.59 25.01 7.73
N ALA A 3 -10.13 26.15 7.26
CA ALA A 3 -10.87 27.07 8.12
C ALA A 3 -12.08 26.42 8.83
N ARG A 4 -12.75 25.46 8.18
CA ARG A 4 -13.90 24.72 8.74
C ARG A 4 -13.47 23.71 9.82
N LEU A 5 -12.22 23.27 9.79
CA LEU A 5 -11.68 22.32 10.77
C LEU A 5 -11.22 23.00 12.06
N LYS A 6 -11.13 24.34 12.09
CA LYS A 6 -10.72 25.09 13.29
C LYS A 6 -11.63 24.85 14.50
N THR A 7 -12.88 24.47 14.28
CA THR A 7 -13.85 24.17 15.34
C THR A 7 -13.81 22.71 15.79
N CYS A 8 -13.05 21.83 15.12
CA CYS A 8 -12.93 20.42 15.47
C CYS A 8 -11.98 20.24 16.67
N GLN A 9 -12.52 20.23 17.88
CA GLN A 9 -11.73 20.12 19.11
C GLN A 9 -11.07 18.74 19.32
N TRP A 10 -11.57 17.69 18.66
CA TRP A 10 -11.05 16.33 18.78
C TRP A 10 -9.90 16.01 17.81
N LEU A 11 -9.69 16.86 16.79
CA LEU A 11 -8.65 16.66 15.78
C LEU A 11 -7.52 17.66 15.99
N SER A 12 -6.30 17.16 16.21
CA SER A 12 -5.13 18.03 16.31
C SER A 12 -4.95 18.86 15.04
N ALA A 13 -4.79 20.17 15.19
CA ALA A 13 -4.57 21.09 14.07
C ALA A 13 -3.31 20.72 13.27
N THR A 14 -2.25 20.25 13.94
CA THR A 14 -1.01 19.83 13.26
C THR A 14 -1.21 18.58 12.42
N VAL A 15 -2.00 17.62 12.91
CA VAL A 15 -2.37 16.41 12.16
C VAL A 15 -3.27 16.76 10.99
N ALA A 16 -4.26 17.62 11.19
CA ALA A 16 -5.15 18.10 10.13
C ALA A 16 -4.35 18.80 9.01
N GLN A 17 -3.43 19.69 9.36
CA GLN A 17 -2.59 20.37 8.38
C GLN A 17 -1.70 19.38 7.63
N ALA A 18 -1.04 18.45 8.31
CA ALA A 18 -0.14 17.50 7.67
C ALA A 18 -0.88 16.50 6.76
N VAL A 19 -1.99 15.94 7.23
CA VAL A 19 -2.70 14.85 6.53
C VAL A 19 -3.74 15.38 5.55
N ILE A 20 -4.54 16.37 5.92
CA ILE A 20 -5.60 16.88 5.03
C ILE A 20 -5.06 17.99 4.13
N GLY A 21 -4.23 18.88 4.69
CA GLY A 21 -3.60 19.96 3.93
C GLY A 21 -2.41 19.48 3.11
N GLY A 22 -1.54 18.64 3.68
CA GLY A 22 -0.19 18.40 3.16
C GLY A 22 0.04 17.08 2.42
N ILE A 23 -0.91 16.13 2.42
CA ILE A 23 -0.68 14.78 1.84
C ILE A 23 -0.45 14.77 0.33
N ASN A 24 -0.94 15.81 -0.35
CA ASN A 24 -0.76 15.99 -1.79
C ASN A 24 0.44 16.87 -2.15
N GLU A 25 1.18 17.38 -1.16
CA GLU A 25 2.42 18.11 -1.40
C GLU A 25 3.52 17.15 -1.88
N ARG A 26 4.47 17.67 -2.66
CA ARG A 26 5.58 16.90 -3.27
C ARG A 26 6.88 17.64 -3.05
N LEU A 27 7.98 16.91 -2.85
CA LEU A 27 9.27 17.52 -2.48
C LEU A 27 9.79 18.54 -3.52
N ASP A 28 9.40 18.40 -4.78
CA ASP A 28 9.75 19.27 -5.90
C ASP A 28 8.79 20.46 -6.09
N GLY A 29 7.77 20.61 -5.24
CA GLY A 29 6.77 21.68 -5.34
C GLY A 29 5.68 21.45 -6.39
N SER A 30 5.67 20.29 -7.07
CA SER A 30 4.59 19.94 -8.02
C SER A 30 3.27 19.58 -7.33
N GLY A 31 3.29 19.44 -6.00
CA GLY A 31 2.13 19.12 -5.19
C GLY A 31 1.21 20.32 -4.95
N TYR A 32 0.15 20.06 -4.17
CA TYR A 32 -0.88 21.05 -3.88
C TYR A 32 -1.42 20.83 -2.45
N PRO A 33 -2.07 21.83 -1.83
CA PRO A 33 -2.53 23.10 -2.39
C PRO A 33 -1.51 24.24 -2.42
N ASP A 34 -0.47 24.19 -1.58
CA ASP A 34 0.41 25.33 -1.32
C ASP A 34 1.72 25.25 -2.13
N GLY A 35 2.03 24.10 -2.74
CA GLY A 35 3.23 23.92 -3.57
C GLY A 35 4.50 23.91 -2.73
N LEU A 36 4.42 23.34 -1.52
CA LEU A 36 5.54 23.29 -0.58
C LEU A 36 6.67 22.43 -1.13
N THR A 37 7.90 22.72 -0.71
CA THR A 37 9.09 22.00 -1.19
C THR A 37 9.89 21.39 -0.04
N GLY A 38 10.59 20.29 -0.30
CA GLY A 38 11.63 19.74 0.57
C GLY A 38 11.32 19.76 2.08
N ASN A 39 11.95 20.70 2.80
CA ASN A 39 11.86 20.81 4.26
C ASN A 39 10.64 21.58 4.77
N ASP A 40 9.93 22.30 3.90
CA ASP A 40 8.67 22.97 4.27
C ASP A 40 7.53 21.96 4.47
N ILE A 41 7.68 20.76 3.91
CA ILE A 41 6.76 19.65 4.10
C ILE A 41 7.08 18.95 5.42
N THR A 42 6.09 18.87 6.31
CA THR A 42 6.23 18.16 7.59
C THR A 42 6.50 16.66 7.39
N GLU A 43 7.20 16.03 8.33
CA GLU A 43 7.49 14.59 8.25
C GLU A 43 6.23 13.72 8.19
N LEU A 44 5.16 14.11 8.89
CA LEU A 44 3.87 13.41 8.81
C LEU A 44 3.25 13.52 7.41
N ALA A 45 3.30 14.71 6.79
CA ALA A 45 2.82 14.88 5.41
C ALA A 45 3.62 14.04 4.41
N LYS A 46 4.96 14.01 4.54
CA LYS A 46 5.84 13.15 3.70
C LYS A 46 5.50 11.67 3.85
N ALA A 47 5.29 11.21 5.08
CA ALA A 47 4.89 9.83 5.35
C ALA A 47 3.51 9.50 4.76
N SER A 48 2.52 10.37 5.00
CA SER A 48 1.15 10.22 4.52
C SER A 48 1.08 10.22 2.99
N ALA A 49 1.89 11.04 2.30
CA ALA A 49 1.94 11.07 0.84
C ALA A 49 2.35 9.71 0.25
N VAL A 50 3.31 9.02 0.86
CA VAL A 50 3.71 7.67 0.45
C VAL A 50 2.54 6.70 0.64
N VAL A 51 1.88 6.72 1.79
CA VAL A 51 0.71 5.85 2.08
C VAL A 51 -0.42 6.10 1.07
N ASP A 52 -0.75 7.37 0.81
CA ASP A 52 -1.81 7.75 -0.13
C ASP A 52 -1.52 7.26 -1.55
N VAL A 53 -0.29 7.40 -2.04
CA VAL A 53 0.09 6.90 -3.37
C VAL A 53 -0.02 5.40 -3.45
N VAL A 54 0.41 4.66 -2.40
CA VAL A 54 0.25 3.21 -2.40
C VAL A 54 -1.23 2.83 -2.49
N GLU A 55 -2.08 3.43 -1.67
CA GLU A 55 -3.51 3.15 -1.63
C GLU A 55 -4.23 3.56 -2.93
N ALA A 56 -3.84 4.69 -3.51
CA ALA A 56 -4.35 5.17 -4.78
C ALA A 56 -4.01 4.23 -5.94
N MET A 57 -2.79 3.68 -5.96
CA MET A 57 -2.31 2.82 -7.05
C MET A 57 -2.77 1.36 -6.94
N ARG A 58 -3.19 0.91 -5.75
CA ARG A 58 -3.79 -0.42 -5.54
C ARG A 58 -5.19 -0.56 -6.11
N ARG A 59 -5.89 0.55 -6.34
CA ARG A 59 -7.26 0.55 -6.87
C ARG A 59 -7.29 0.76 -8.38
N ASP A 60 -8.28 0.13 -9.00
CA ASP A 60 -8.68 0.43 -10.38
C ASP A 60 -9.19 1.86 -10.49
N ARG A 61 -8.95 2.47 -11.64
CA ARG A 61 -9.55 3.74 -12.05
C ARG A 61 -10.00 3.62 -13.51
N PRO A 62 -10.96 4.44 -13.96
CA PRO A 62 -11.43 4.38 -15.36
C PRO A 62 -10.31 4.46 -16.40
N ASP A 63 -9.20 5.13 -16.07
CA ASP A 63 -8.04 5.37 -16.93
C ASP A 63 -6.87 4.42 -16.70
N ARG A 64 -6.86 3.60 -15.64
CA ARG A 64 -5.76 2.66 -15.36
C ARG A 64 -6.16 1.51 -14.43
N PRO A 65 -5.60 0.30 -14.62
CA PRO A 65 -5.81 -0.79 -13.67
C PRO A 65 -5.03 -0.56 -12.36
N ALA A 66 -5.42 -1.35 -11.34
CA ALA A 66 -4.69 -1.59 -10.11
C ALA A 66 -3.28 -2.10 -10.38
N ARG A 67 -2.38 -1.83 -9.42
CA ARG A 67 -0.97 -2.22 -9.51
C ARG A 67 -0.56 -3.10 -8.33
N THR A 68 0.37 -4.00 -8.59
CA THR A 68 1.00 -4.83 -7.56
C THR A 68 1.87 -4.00 -6.63
N ALA A 69 2.15 -4.49 -5.41
CA ALA A 69 3.02 -3.81 -4.46
C ALA A 69 4.39 -3.48 -5.08
N GLN A 70 4.96 -4.42 -5.84
CA GLN A 70 6.23 -4.21 -6.54
C GLN A 70 6.18 -3.10 -7.59
N GLN A 71 5.10 -3.01 -8.37
CA GLN A 71 4.93 -1.95 -9.36
C GLN A 71 4.80 -0.57 -8.69
N ILE A 72 4.12 -0.51 -7.55
CA ILE A 72 3.95 0.70 -6.76
C ILE A 72 5.28 1.14 -6.15
N TYR A 73 6.04 0.21 -5.56
CA TYR A 73 7.37 0.52 -5.02
C TYR A 73 8.31 0.99 -6.11
N ARG A 74 8.27 0.39 -7.29
CA ARG A 74 9.03 0.85 -8.46
C ARG A 74 8.66 2.30 -8.82
N HIS A 75 7.37 2.62 -8.83
CA HIS A 75 6.92 3.98 -9.10
C HIS A 75 7.48 4.96 -8.07
N LEU A 76 7.32 4.69 -6.78
CA LEU A 76 7.84 5.56 -5.71
C LEU A 76 9.36 5.76 -5.82
N LEU A 77 10.11 4.68 -6.02
CA LEU A 77 11.58 4.72 -6.14
C LEU A 77 12.06 5.46 -7.40
N ASN A 78 11.26 5.49 -8.46
CA ASN A 78 11.56 6.23 -9.70
C ASN A 78 11.21 7.73 -9.62
N HIS A 79 10.52 8.18 -8.56
CA HIS A 79 10.18 9.59 -8.34
C HIS A 79 10.78 10.14 -7.02
N PRO A 80 12.11 10.04 -6.81
CA PRO A 80 12.75 10.48 -5.56
C PRO A 80 12.73 12.00 -5.36
N HIS A 81 12.43 12.76 -6.41
CA HIS A 81 12.24 14.21 -6.37
C HIS A 81 10.84 14.60 -5.88
N GLN A 82 9.87 13.68 -5.89
CA GLN A 82 8.50 13.93 -5.41
C GLN A 82 8.26 13.38 -4.00
N PHE A 83 8.91 12.27 -3.64
CA PHE A 83 8.66 11.53 -2.41
C PHE A 83 9.93 11.34 -1.57
N ASP A 84 9.80 11.42 -0.26
CA ASP A 84 10.93 11.25 0.65
C ASP A 84 11.40 9.80 0.70
N ALA A 85 12.65 9.57 0.28
CA ALA A 85 13.25 8.25 0.20
C ALA A 85 13.31 7.52 1.54
N ARG A 86 13.38 8.22 2.68
CA ARG A 86 13.38 7.60 4.01
C ARG A 86 12.02 6.99 4.30
N TRP A 87 10.94 7.68 3.96
CA TRP A 87 9.57 7.19 4.12
C TRP A 87 9.23 6.06 3.16
N ILE A 88 9.71 6.12 1.91
CA ILE A 88 9.59 5.00 0.96
C ILE A 88 10.27 3.74 1.53
N LYS A 89 11.52 3.86 2.00
CA LYS A 89 12.26 2.71 2.56
C LYS A 89 11.56 2.13 3.78
N ARG A 90 11.13 2.98 4.73
CA ARG A 90 10.38 2.53 5.91
C ARG A 90 9.09 1.79 5.54
N TYR A 91 8.36 2.27 4.54
CA TYR A 91 7.15 1.61 4.05
C TYR A 91 7.46 0.21 3.52
N ILE A 92 8.47 0.08 2.63
CA ILE A 92 8.87 -1.21 2.04
C ILE A 92 9.41 -2.15 3.12
N GLU A 93 10.19 -1.66 4.07
CA GLU A 93 10.72 -2.46 5.18
C GLU A 93 9.62 -3.01 6.09
N HIS A 94 8.56 -2.22 6.33
CA HIS A 94 7.43 -2.61 7.15
C HIS A 94 6.52 -3.61 6.45
N PHE A 95 6.07 -3.29 5.23
CA PHE A 95 5.10 -4.10 4.49
C PHE A 95 5.71 -5.25 3.68
N LYS A 96 7.05 -5.26 3.53
CA LYS A 96 7.80 -6.21 2.71
C LYS A 96 7.35 -6.18 1.25
N THR A 97 7.91 -7.08 0.43
CA THR A 97 7.61 -7.16 -1.01
C THR A 97 6.27 -7.82 -1.31
N LEU A 98 5.72 -8.57 -0.36
CA LEU A 98 4.50 -9.34 -0.48
C LEU A 98 3.63 -9.13 0.77
N PRO A 99 2.98 -7.98 0.91
CA PRO A 99 2.21 -7.64 2.11
C PRO A 99 0.99 -8.53 2.33
N ILE A 100 0.46 -8.48 3.55
CA ILE A 100 -0.88 -8.99 3.85
C ILE A 100 -1.89 -8.31 2.91
N GLY A 101 -2.82 -9.10 2.39
CA GLY A 101 -3.76 -8.66 1.37
C GLY A 101 -3.23 -8.72 -0.06
N SER A 102 -2.01 -9.19 -0.31
CA SER A 102 -1.58 -9.50 -1.69
C SER A 102 -2.23 -10.80 -2.17
N LEU A 103 -2.71 -10.80 -3.41
CA LEU A 103 -3.13 -12.01 -4.11
C LEU A 103 -1.96 -12.62 -4.86
N VAL A 104 -1.71 -13.91 -4.69
CA VAL A 104 -0.48 -14.55 -5.14
C VAL A 104 -0.77 -15.84 -5.88
N LEU A 105 -0.16 -15.99 -7.06
CA LEU A 105 -0.07 -17.27 -7.75
C LEU A 105 1.16 -18.03 -7.24
N PHE A 106 0.95 -19.22 -6.72
CA PHE A 106 2.01 -20.10 -6.23
C PHE A 106 2.49 -21.07 -7.30
N SER A 107 3.64 -21.71 -7.07
CA SER A 107 4.19 -22.70 -8.01
C SER A 107 3.35 -23.97 -8.13
N SER A 108 2.43 -24.24 -7.20
CA SER A 108 1.39 -25.27 -7.33
C SER A 108 0.24 -24.88 -8.27
N GLU A 109 0.33 -23.73 -8.95
CA GLU A 109 -0.73 -23.11 -9.76
C GLU A 109 -1.96 -22.65 -8.97
N GLN A 110 -1.93 -22.77 -7.64
CA GLN A 110 -2.99 -22.27 -6.77
C GLN A 110 -2.86 -20.77 -6.54
N LEU A 111 -4.01 -20.12 -6.43
CA LEU A 111 -4.15 -18.69 -6.17
C LEU A 111 -4.58 -18.49 -4.71
N GLY A 112 -3.98 -17.54 -4.01
CA GLY A 112 -4.35 -17.28 -2.63
C GLY A 112 -3.98 -15.90 -2.10
N TRP A 113 -4.83 -15.39 -1.21
CA TRP A 113 -4.64 -14.14 -0.49
C TRP A 113 -3.73 -14.35 0.71
N ILE A 114 -2.70 -13.53 0.83
CA ILE A 114 -1.85 -13.52 2.03
C ILE A 114 -2.67 -12.97 3.19
N VAL A 115 -2.98 -13.82 4.17
CA VAL A 115 -3.70 -13.44 5.40
C VAL A 115 -2.72 -13.08 6.50
N ARG A 116 -1.59 -13.78 6.57
CA ARG A 116 -0.56 -13.54 7.57
C ARG A 116 0.83 -13.91 7.07
N LEU A 117 1.81 -13.13 7.54
CA LEU A 117 3.23 -13.38 7.37
C LEU A 117 3.84 -13.89 8.68
N ASP A 118 4.92 -14.65 8.58
CA ASP A 118 5.79 -14.96 9.73
C ASP A 118 6.78 -13.81 10.01
N ASP A 119 7.63 -13.97 11.03
CA ASP A 119 8.64 -12.97 11.42
C ASP A 119 9.69 -12.72 10.33
N ALA A 120 9.89 -13.66 9.42
CA ALA A 120 10.78 -13.53 8.27
C ALA A 120 10.09 -12.85 7.06
N GLY A 121 8.79 -12.55 7.15
CA GLY A 121 8.00 -11.97 6.07
C GLY A 121 7.55 -12.98 5.01
N ALA A 122 7.61 -14.28 5.29
CA ALA A 122 7.10 -15.32 4.41
C ALA A 122 5.62 -15.61 4.69
N PRO A 123 4.83 -16.03 3.68
CA PRO A 123 3.43 -16.44 3.88
C PRO A 123 3.27 -17.53 4.94
N PHE A 124 2.60 -17.20 6.04
CA PHE A 124 2.27 -18.15 7.11
C PHE A 124 0.82 -18.61 7.03
N GLU A 125 -0.08 -17.77 6.54
CA GLU A 125 -1.49 -18.11 6.32
C GLU A 125 -1.99 -17.53 5.01
N VAL A 126 -2.61 -18.39 4.20
CA VAL A 126 -3.09 -18.07 2.85
C VAL A 126 -4.54 -18.54 2.71
N ALA A 127 -5.43 -17.63 2.31
CA ALA A 127 -6.80 -17.99 1.95
C ALA A 127 -6.89 -18.27 0.45
N LEU A 128 -7.21 -19.51 0.08
CA LEU A 128 -7.26 -19.94 -1.32
C LEU A 128 -8.49 -19.38 -2.03
N THR A 129 -8.35 -19.11 -3.33
CA THR A 129 -9.42 -18.63 -4.21
C THR A 129 -9.19 -19.15 -5.64
N GLN A 130 -10.23 -19.09 -6.47
CA GLN A 130 -10.14 -19.30 -7.93
C GLN A 130 -10.24 -17.99 -8.72
N GLN A 131 -10.64 -16.89 -8.08
CA GLN A 131 -10.93 -15.61 -8.73
C GLN A 131 -9.96 -14.53 -8.26
N ALA A 132 -9.58 -13.66 -9.20
CA ALA A 132 -8.77 -12.48 -8.95
C ALA A 132 -9.64 -11.27 -8.56
N GLU A 133 -10.48 -11.46 -7.55
CA GLU A 133 -11.41 -10.46 -7.02
C GLU A 133 -11.25 -10.34 -5.51
N PRO A 134 -11.55 -9.16 -4.91
CA PRO A 134 -11.48 -8.97 -3.47
C PRO A 134 -12.13 -10.11 -2.68
N PRO A 135 -11.52 -10.57 -1.58
CA PRO A 135 -11.98 -11.75 -0.88
C PRO A 135 -13.36 -11.50 -0.25
N MET A 136 -14.36 -12.22 -0.73
CA MET A 136 -15.68 -12.34 -0.13
C MET A 136 -15.78 -13.71 0.53
N ARG A 137 -16.58 -13.87 1.60
CA ARG A 137 -16.68 -15.15 2.32
C ARG A 137 -16.96 -16.34 1.41
N GLU A 138 -17.72 -16.13 0.34
CA GLU A 138 -18.13 -17.14 -0.64
C GLU A 138 -17.06 -17.44 -1.69
N SER A 139 -16.11 -16.53 -1.94
CA SER A 139 -15.05 -16.73 -2.94
C SER A 139 -13.83 -17.49 -2.40
N LEU A 140 -13.78 -17.76 -1.09
CA LEU A 140 -12.68 -18.45 -0.43
C LEU A 140 -12.90 -19.97 -0.38
N LEU A 141 -11.86 -20.73 -0.74
CA LEU A 141 -11.86 -22.19 -0.76
C LEU A 141 -11.29 -22.84 0.52
N GLY A 142 -10.99 -22.01 1.52
CA GLY A 142 -10.36 -22.41 2.78
C GLY A 142 -8.95 -21.85 2.95
N ASN A 143 -8.36 -22.07 4.13
CA ASN A 143 -7.05 -21.53 4.50
C ASN A 143 -5.99 -22.62 4.55
N VAL A 144 -4.78 -22.28 4.12
CA VAL A 144 -3.54 -23.02 4.39
C VAL A 144 -2.74 -22.24 5.42
N ARG A 145 -2.30 -22.90 6.50
CA ARG A 145 -1.66 -22.24 7.64
C ARG A 145 -0.47 -23.05 8.15
N GLY A 146 0.67 -22.40 8.35
CA GLY A 146 1.92 -22.99 8.82
C GLY A 146 2.75 -23.61 7.70
N ASP A 147 2.21 -24.62 7.02
CA ASP A 147 2.87 -25.44 5.99
C ASP A 147 2.68 -24.89 4.55
N VAL A 148 2.50 -23.57 4.41
CA VAL A 148 2.17 -22.92 3.14
C VAL A 148 3.15 -23.26 2.03
N ARG A 149 4.46 -23.26 2.31
CA ARG A 149 5.50 -23.58 1.32
C ARG A 149 5.49 -25.03 0.87
N GLU A 150 5.14 -25.96 1.75
CA GLU A 150 5.10 -27.39 1.43
C GLU A 150 3.87 -27.71 0.59
N ARG A 151 2.74 -27.06 0.89
CA ARG A 151 1.45 -27.31 0.22
C ARG A 151 1.26 -26.52 -1.06
N LEU A 152 1.64 -25.24 -1.08
CA LEU A 152 1.44 -24.35 -2.23
C LEU A 152 2.74 -24.14 -3.03
N GLY A 153 3.89 -24.42 -2.43
CA GLY A 153 5.19 -24.12 -3.05
C GLY A 153 5.58 -22.65 -2.89
N LYS A 154 6.37 -22.14 -3.83
CA LYS A 154 6.93 -20.78 -3.76
C LYS A 154 5.93 -19.75 -4.31
N PRO A 155 5.82 -18.55 -3.71
CA PRO A 155 5.17 -17.40 -4.34
C PRO A 155 5.85 -17.08 -5.69
N MET A 156 5.10 -17.15 -6.79
CA MET A 156 5.66 -16.88 -8.13
C MET A 156 5.45 -15.43 -8.55
N ARG A 157 4.21 -14.94 -8.45
CA ARG A 157 3.87 -13.55 -8.77
C ARG A 157 2.66 -13.06 -7.98
N GLU A 158 2.69 -11.79 -7.63
CA GLU A 158 1.49 -11.07 -7.18
C GLU A 158 0.58 -10.78 -8.38
N VAL A 159 -0.71 -10.98 -8.20
CA VAL A 159 -1.76 -10.63 -9.16
C VAL A 159 -2.37 -9.32 -8.68
N ALA A 160 -2.40 -8.31 -9.54
CA ALA A 160 -3.03 -7.04 -9.22
C ALA A 160 -4.55 -7.24 -9.12
N VAL A 161 -5.11 -6.84 -7.98
CA VAL A 161 -6.55 -6.82 -7.73
C VAL A 161 -6.86 -5.47 -7.09
N SER A 162 -7.92 -4.82 -7.57
CA SER A 162 -8.42 -3.61 -6.97
C SER A 162 -9.14 -3.94 -5.67
N THR A 163 -8.47 -3.63 -4.55
CA THR A 163 -9.01 -3.76 -3.18
C THR A 163 -9.35 -2.40 -2.60
#